data_AF-A0A7C9EA53-F1
#
_entry.id   AF-A0A7C9EA53-F1
#
_cell.length_a   1.000
_cell.length_b   1.000
_cell.length_c   1.000
_cell.angle_alpha   90.00
_cell.angle_beta   90.00
_cell.angle_gamma   90.00
#
_symmetry.space_group_name_H-M   'P 1'
#
loop_
_entity.id
_entity.type
_entity.pdbx_description
1 polymer ?
#
loop_
_entity_poly.entity_id
_entity_poly.type
_entity_poly.pdbx_seq_one_letter_code
_entity_poly.pdbx_strand_id
1 'polypeptide(L)'
;YDTGVISGALLYIKDDFEEVRKSSFLQETIVSMALAGAMIGAVAGGWINDAFGRKKATLFADVIFTAGSIVMAAAPDPYILILGRLFIGWGVGVASVTAPIYIAEAAPTEVRGGLVSTNVLMITGGQFLSYLINLAFTQVR
;
A
#
# COMPACT_ATOMS: atom_id res chain seq x y z
N TYR A 1 -1.89 4.65 -4.42
CA TYR A 1 -2.33 5.55 -3.31
C TYR A 1 -1.33 5.49 -2.16
N ASP A 2 -1.14 4.35 -1.48
CA ASP A 2 -0.23 4.24 -0.31
C ASP A 2 1.21 4.75 -0.57
N THR A 3 1.75 4.41 -1.74
CA THR A 3 3.01 4.89 -2.31
C THR A 3 3.10 6.41 -2.49
N GLY A 4 1.98 7.09 -2.78
CA GLY A 4 1.94 8.55 -2.90
C GLY A 4 1.73 9.24 -1.54
N VAL A 5 1.02 8.59 -0.62
CA VAL A 5 0.70 9.16 0.70
C VAL A 5 1.95 9.22 1.55
N ILE A 6 2.78 8.17 1.54
CA ILE A 6 4.03 8.13 2.31
C ILE A 6 4.94 9.33 2.00
N SER A 7 4.98 9.82 0.75
CA SER A 7 5.86 10.93 0.37
C SER A 7 5.58 12.22 1.13
N GLY A 8 4.30 12.57 1.36
CA GLY A 8 3.98 13.72 2.20
C GLY A 8 3.80 13.39 3.67
N ALA A 9 3.35 12.16 4.01
CA ALA A 9 3.33 11.71 5.40
C ALA A 9 4.73 11.70 6.03
N LEU A 10 5.78 11.40 5.24
CA LEU A 10 7.16 11.41 5.72
C LEU A 10 7.60 12.81 6.19
N LEU A 11 7.05 13.89 5.65
CA LEU A 11 7.31 15.25 6.14
C LEU A 11 6.77 15.42 7.56
N TYR A 12 5.55 14.98 7.81
CA TYR A 12 4.93 15.02 9.14
C TYR A 12 5.60 14.06 10.14
N ILE A 13 5.99 12.86 9.71
CA ILE A 13 6.70 11.89 10.56
C ILE A 13 8.07 12.44 11.00
N LYS A 14 8.74 13.22 10.16
CA LYS A 14 9.99 13.91 10.53
C LYS A 14 9.77 15.01 11.58
N ASP A 15 8.61 15.67 11.57
CA ASP A 15 8.27 16.70 12.55
C ASP A 15 7.87 16.07 13.89
N ASP A 16 7.14 14.95 13.87
CA ASP A 16 6.64 14.27 15.08
C ASP A 16 7.73 13.43 15.78
N PHE A 17 8.69 12.87 15.04
CA PHE A 17 9.76 12.03 15.60
C PHE A 17 11.16 12.63 15.32
N GLU A 18 11.77 13.23 16.35
CA GLU A 18 13.12 13.81 16.25
C GLU A 18 14.19 12.80 15.80
N GLU A 19 14.04 11.53 16.18
CA GLU A 19 14.94 10.44 15.82
C GLU A 19 14.89 10.14 14.31
N VAL A 20 13.69 10.18 13.73
CA VAL A 20 13.48 10.00 12.29
C VAL A 20 13.99 11.22 11.52
N ARG A 21 13.87 12.42 12.08
CA ARG A 21 14.44 13.65 11.52
C ARG A 21 15.96 13.59 11.39
N LYS A 22 16.65 13.06 12.41
CA LYS A 22 18.11 13.01 12.49
C LYS A 22 18.72 11.81 11.76
N SER A 23 17.95 10.77 11.48
CA SER A 23 18.42 9.53 10.86
C SER A 23 17.79 9.27 9.48
N SER A 24 18.57 9.47 8.41
CA SER A 24 18.17 9.08 7.05
C SER A 24 17.90 7.58 6.93
N PHE A 25 18.62 6.76 7.71
CA PHE A 25 18.44 5.31 7.74
C PHE A 25 17.02 4.92 8.20
N LEU A 26 16.47 5.59 9.22
CA LEU A 26 15.11 5.32 9.69
C LEU A 26 14.07 5.74 8.64
N GLN A 27 14.27 6.86 7.96
CA GLN A 27 13.38 7.32 6.89
C GLN A 27 13.33 6.31 5.74
N GLU A 28 14.50 5.88 5.27
CA GLU A 28 14.61 4.88 4.20
C GLU A 28 14.02 3.54 4.64
N THR A 29 14.21 3.15 5.91
CA THR A 29 13.63 1.92 6.45
C THR A 29 12.10 1.98 6.46
N ILE A 30 11.50 3.11 6.86
CA ILE A 30 10.04 3.28 6.86
C ILE A 30 9.46 3.13 5.45
N VAL A 31 10.11 3.72 4.44
CA VAL A 31 9.65 3.66 3.05
C VAL A 31 9.88 2.27 2.45
N SER A 32 11.07 1.70 2.65
CA SER A 32 11.46 0.42 2.07
C SER A 32 10.73 -0.77 2.69
N MET A 33 10.35 -0.70 3.97
CA MET A 33 9.67 -1.82 4.62
C MET A 33 8.26 -2.07 4.07
N ALA A 34 7.58 -1.04 3.54
CA ALA A 34 6.34 -1.22 2.79
C ALA A 34 6.56 -2.02 1.49
N LEU A 35 7.67 -1.76 0.77
CA LEU A 35 8.04 -2.51 -0.42
C LEU A 35 8.44 -3.96 -0.08
N ALA A 36 9.16 -4.16 1.02
CA ALA A 36 9.50 -5.48 1.53
C ALA A 36 8.24 -6.30 1.86
N GLY A 37 7.28 -5.68 2.57
CA GLY A 37 5.97 -6.26 2.82
C GLY A 37 5.22 -6.60 1.53
N ALA A 38 5.23 -5.68 0.55
CA ALA A 38 4.59 -5.90 -0.74
C ALA A 38 5.20 -7.06 -1.53
N MET A 39 6.52 -7.25 -1.49
CA MET A 39 7.17 -8.41 -2.11
C MET A 39 6.70 -9.72 -1.47
N ILE A 40 6.70 -9.79 -0.13
CA ILE A 40 6.22 -10.98 0.60
C ILE A 40 4.75 -11.23 0.26
N GLY A 41 3.93 -10.17 0.26
CA GLY A 41 2.53 -10.25 -0.08
C GLY A 41 2.25 -10.65 -1.52
N ALA A 42 3.06 -10.23 -2.48
CA ALA A 42 2.91 -10.63 -3.87
C ALA A 42 3.22 -12.14 -4.06
N VAL A 43 4.30 -12.63 -3.43
CA VAL A 43 4.67 -14.05 -3.50
C VAL A 43 3.61 -14.92 -2.80
N ALA A 44 3.19 -14.54 -1.59
CA ALA A 44 2.15 -15.26 -0.86
C ALA A 44 0.78 -15.13 -1.54
N GLY A 45 0.51 -13.99 -2.19
CA GLY A 45 -0.77 -13.68 -2.82
C GLY A 45 -1.13 -14.63 -3.95
N GLY A 46 -0.15 -15.10 -4.74
CA GLY A 46 -0.38 -16.14 -5.75
C GLY A 46 -0.94 -17.42 -5.13
N TRP A 47 -0.27 -17.93 -4.09
CA TRP A 47 -0.70 -19.13 -3.38
C TRP A 47 -2.04 -18.97 -2.67
N ILE A 48 -2.29 -17.82 -2.04
CA ILE A 48 -3.56 -17.51 -1.37
C ILE A 48 -4.72 -17.46 -2.38
N ASN A 49 -4.49 -16.88 -3.56
CA ASN A 49 -5.49 -16.81 -4.63
C ASN A 49 -5.90 -18.19 -5.15
N ASP A 50 -4.92 -19.09 -5.30
CA ASP A 50 -5.15 -20.45 -5.77
C ASP A 50 -5.83 -21.31 -4.70
N ALA A 51 -5.43 -21.17 -3.43
CA ALA A 51 -5.94 -22.01 -2.33
C ALA A 51 -7.32 -21.58 -1.79
N PHE A 52 -7.55 -20.26 -1.62
CA PHE A 52 -8.77 -19.75 -0.97
C PHE A 52 -9.77 -19.11 -1.95
N GLY A 53 -9.37 -18.92 -3.21
CA GLY A 53 -10.15 -18.21 -4.21
C GLY A 53 -10.02 -16.69 -4.09
N ARG A 54 -10.28 -16.02 -5.20
CA ARG A 54 -9.92 -14.60 -5.43
C ARG A 54 -10.69 -13.66 -4.49
N LYS A 55 -11.98 -13.92 -4.27
CA LYS A 55 -12.83 -13.07 -3.40
C LYS A 55 -12.41 -13.11 -1.93
N LYS A 56 -11.99 -14.28 -1.43
CA LYS A 56 -11.50 -14.44 -0.04
C LYS A 56 -10.09 -13.89 0.11
N ALA A 57 -9.25 -14.02 -0.92
CA ALA A 57 -7.92 -13.42 -0.94
C ALA A 57 -7.98 -11.88 -0.82
N THR A 58 -8.88 -11.22 -1.55
CA THR A 58 -9.10 -9.78 -1.42
C THR A 58 -9.57 -9.40 -0.02
N LEU A 59 -10.55 -10.12 0.55
CA LEU A 59 -11.03 -9.84 1.91
C LEU A 59 -9.91 -10.00 2.97
N PHE A 60 -9.07 -11.02 2.82
CA PHE A 60 -7.92 -11.22 3.69
C PHE A 60 -6.90 -10.08 3.58
N ALA A 61 -6.63 -9.61 2.35
CA ALA A 61 -5.78 -8.45 2.11
C ALA A 61 -6.35 -7.18 2.77
N ASP A 62 -7.66 -6.95 2.69
CA ASP A 62 -8.33 -5.81 3.33
C ASP A 62 -8.23 -5.86 4.86
N VAL A 63 -8.35 -7.05 5.46
CA VAL A 63 -8.19 -7.23 6.91
C VAL A 63 -6.76 -6.91 7.35
N ILE A 64 -5.76 -7.41 6.62
CA ILE A 64 -4.35 -7.10 6.89
C ILE A 64 -4.08 -5.60 6.73
N PHE A 65 -4.58 -4.99 5.66
CA PHE A 65 -4.42 -3.57 5.39
C PHE A 65 -5.03 -2.71 6.50
N THR A 66 -6.24 -3.07 6.96
CA THR A 66 -6.93 -2.38 8.05
C THR A 66 -6.17 -2.53 9.37
N ALA A 67 -5.71 -3.74 9.69
CA ALA A 67 -4.91 -3.98 10.89
C ALA A 67 -3.59 -3.18 10.87
N GLY A 68 -2.88 -3.18 9.74
CA GLY A 68 -1.65 -2.39 9.55
C GLY A 68 -1.90 -0.89 9.71
N SER A 69 -3.02 -0.39 9.18
CA SER A 69 -3.42 1.01 9.32
C SER A 69 -3.71 1.40 10.77
N ILE A 70 -4.37 0.53 11.54
CA ILE A 70 -4.62 0.74 12.98
C ILE A 70 -3.30 0.76 13.76
N VAL A 71 -2.39 -0.17 13.47
CA VAL A 71 -1.06 -0.23 14.10
C VAL A 71 -0.26 1.04 13.83
N MET A 72 -0.31 1.57 12.59
CA MET A 72 0.34 2.83 12.26
C MET A 72 -0.29 4.04 12.94
N ALA A 73 -1.63 4.08 13.03
CA ALA A 73 -2.35 5.18 13.67
C ALA A 73 -2.08 5.25 15.19
N ALA A 74 -1.86 4.10 15.82
CA ALA A 74 -1.58 4.00 17.25
C ALA A 74 -0.08 3.92 17.58
N ALA A 75 0.82 4.16 16.62
CA ALA A 75 2.26 3.95 16.79
C ALA A 75 2.88 4.98 17.75
N PRO A 76 3.38 4.58 18.94
CA PRO A 76 4.08 5.48 19.85
C PRO A 76 5.56 5.68 19.49
N ASP A 77 6.13 4.76 18.71
CA ASP A 77 7.55 4.74 18.33
C ASP A 77 7.73 4.53 16.82
N PRO A 78 8.83 5.03 16.22
CA PRO A 78 9.14 4.83 14.80
C PRO A 78 9.23 3.35 14.39
N TYR A 79 9.66 2.48 15.31
CA TYR A 79 9.77 1.04 15.08
C TYR A 79 8.41 0.36 14.89
N ILE A 80 7.38 0.81 15.63
CA ILE A 80 6.02 0.31 15.49
C ILE A 80 5.41 0.79 14.17
N LEU A 81 5.77 2.01 13.74
CA LEU A 81 5.40 2.53 12.43
C LEU A 81 6.03 1.70 11.28
N ILE A 82 7.29 1.28 11.42
CA ILE A 82 7.96 0.37 10.46
C ILE A 82 7.24 -0.99 10.39
N LEU A 83 6.85 -1.56 11.53
CA LEU A 83 6.06 -2.80 11.56
C LEU A 83 4.70 -2.62 10.87
N GLY A 84 4.00 -1.53 11.16
CA GLY A 84 2.74 -1.20 10.50
C GLY A 84 2.90 -1.07 8.97
N ARG A 85 4.00 -0.47 8.50
CA ARG A 85 4.35 -0.39 7.08
C ARG A 85 4.54 -1.76 6.44
N LEU A 86 5.17 -2.70 7.15
CA LEU A 86 5.32 -4.08 6.68
C LEU A 86 3.95 -4.76 6.48
N PHE A 87 3.04 -4.60 7.44
CA PHE A 87 1.68 -5.17 7.35
C PHE A 87 0.86 -4.55 6.22
N ILE A 88 0.85 -3.22 6.10
CA ILE A 88 0.18 -2.55 4.98
C ILE A 88 0.76 -3.03 3.65
N GLY A 89 2.09 -3.07 3.55
CA GLY A 89 2.79 -3.57 2.37
C GLY A 89 2.33 -4.97 1.98
N TRP A 90 2.23 -5.88 2.95
CA TRP A 90 1.73 -7.24 2.72
C TRP A 90 0.33 -7.23 2.11
N GLY A 91 -0.63 -6.53 2.73
CA GLY A 91 -1.99 -6.42 2.20
C GLY A 91 -2.03 -5.87 0.78
N VAL A 92 -1.28 -4.79 0.51
CA VAL A 92 -1.17 -4.16 -0.81
C VAL A 92 -0.57 -5.14 -1.84
N GLY A 93 0.45 -5.90 -1.47
CA GLY A 93 1.07 -6.90 -2.34
C GLY A 93 0.10 -7.99 -2.79
N VAL A 94 -0.68 -8.54 -1.85
CA VAL A 94 -1.72 -9.53 -2.16
C VAL A 94 -2.80 -8.93 -3.06
N ALA A 95 -3.30 -7.75 -2.73
CA ALA A 95 -4.35 -7.08 -3.49
C ALA A 95 -3.90 -6.75 -4.93
N SER A 96 -2.64 -6.30 -5.10
CA SER A 96 -2.06 -5.94 -6.40
C SER A 96 -1.98 -7.11 -7.37
N VAL A 97 -1.70 -8.32 -6.87
CA VAL A 97 -1.68 -9.55 -7.70
C VAL A 97 -3.11 -10.05 -7.95
N THR A 98 -3.99 -9.94 -6.96
CA THR A 98 -5.36 -10.46 -7.03
C THR A 98 -6.26 -9.66 -7.97
N ALA A 99 -6.17 -8.33 -7.95
CA ALA A 99 -7.04 -7.44 -8.72
C ALA A 99 -7.02 -7.69 -10.25
N PRO A 100 -5.87 -7.70 -10.94
CA PRO A 100 -5.84 -7.93 -12.39
C PRO A 100 -6.28 -9.35 -12.77
N ILE A 101 -5.98 -10.36 -11.94
CA ILE A 101 -6.40 -11.75 -12.15
C ILE A 101 -7.92 -11.87 -12.04
N TYR A 102 -8.51 -11.31 -10.99
CA TYR A 102 -9.95 -11.32 -10.79
C TYR A 102 -10.70 -10.63 -11.94
N ILE A 103 -10.17 -9.48 -12.40
CA ILE A 103 -10.72 -8.78 -13.57
C ILE A 103 -10.62 -9.64 -14.83
N ALA A 104 -9.47 -10.29 -15.04
CA ALA A 104 -9.24 -11.14 -16.22
C ALA A 104 -10.14 -12.37 -16.28
N GLU A 105 -10.53 -12.92 -15.12
CA GLU A 105 -11.43 -14.07 -15.00
C GLU A 105 -12.92 -13.69 -15.09
N ALA A 106 -13.29 -12.51 -14.60
CA ALA A 106 -14.68 -12.05 -14.63
C ALA A 106 -15.06 -11.37 -15.96
N ALA A 107 -14.07 -10.88 -16.72
CA ALA A 107 -14.30 -10.10 -17.94
C ALA A 107 -14.57 -10.96 -19.19
N PRO A 108 -15.47 -10.52 -20.09
CA PRO A 108 -15.56 -11.06 -21.45
C PRO A 108 -14.24 -10.88 -22.20
N THR A 109 -13.88 -11.86 -23.03
CA THR A 109 -12.60 -11.91 -23.77
C THR A 109 -12.35 -10.66 -24.62
N GLU A 110 -13.40 -10.04 -25.15
CA GLU A 110 -13.36 -8.87 -26.03
C GLU A 110 -12.93 -7.58 -25.31
N VAL A 111 -13.30 -7.41 -24.04
CA VAL A 111 -13.04 -6.17 -23.26
C VAL A 111 -12.00 -6.35 -22.15
N ARG A 112 -11.48 -7.57 -21.98
CA ARG A 112 -10.50 -7.92 -20.93
C ARG A 112 -9.29 -6.99 -20.91
N GLY A 113 -8.72 -6.70 -22.09
CA GLY A 113 -7.56 -5.81 -22.20
C GLY A 113 -7.88 -4.37 -21.77
N GLY A 114 -9.07 -3.88 -22.11
CA GLY A 114 -9.56 -2.57 -21.68
C GLY A 114 -9.72 -2.48 -20.16
N LEU A 115 -10.36 -3.48 -19.53
CA LEU A 115 -10.59 -3.51 -18.08
C LEU A 115 -9.29 -3.63 -17.27
N VAL A 116 -8.33 -4.43 -17.73
CA VAL A 116 -7.00 -4.49 -17.11
C VAL A 116 -6.27 -3.15 -17.26
N SER A 117 -6.38 -2.48 -18.40
CA SER A 117 -5.81 -1.14 -18.61
C SER A 117 -6.46 -0.10 -17.68
N THR A 118 -7.78 -0.17 -17.47
CA THR A 118 -8.48 0.66 -16.49
C THR A 118 -7.96 0.47 -15.07
N ASN A 119 -7.61 -0.76 -14.67
CA ASN A 119 -6.99 -1.00 -13.36
C ASN A 119 -5.65 -0.26 -13.21
N VAL A 120 -4.79 -0.31 -14.23
CA VAL A 120 -3.51 0.42 -14.23
C VAL A 120 -3.73 1.94 -14.23
N LEU A 121 -4.73 2.43 -14.97
CA LEU A 121 -5.13 3.84 -14.94
C LEU A 121 -5.61 4.26 -13.56
N MET A 122 -6.39 3.43 -12.86
CA MET A 122 -6.84 3.70 -11.49
C MET A 122 -5.69 3.72 -10.49
N ILE A 123 -4.71 2.82 -10.61
CA ILE A 123 -3.51 2.82 -9.75
C ILE A 123 -2.73 4.12 -9.93
N THR A 124 -2.47 4.50 -11.19
CA THR A 124 -1.74 5.73 -11.53
C THR A 124 -2.51 6.97 -11.12
N GLY A 125 -3.82 7.00 -11.40
CA GLY A 125 -4.72 8.08 -11.00
C GLY A 125 -4.79 8.24 -9.48
N GLY A 126 -4.82 7.14 -8.72
CA GLY A 126 -4.76 7.17 -7.26
C GLY A 126 -3.41 7.69 -6.73
N GLN A 127 -2.31 7.44 -7.44
CA GLN A 127 -1.00 8.03 -7.11
C GLN A 127 -0.99 9.54 -7.36
N PHE A 128 -1.52 9.97 -8.52
CA PHE A 128 -1.65 11.38 -8.88
C PHE A 128 -2.52 12.14 -7.87
N LEU A 129 -3.70 11.61 -7.54
CA LEU A 129 -4.59 12.23 -6.57
C LEU A 129 -3.95 12.30 -5.17
N SER A 130 -3.20 11.27 -4.78
CA SER A 130 -2.46 11.30 -3.52
C SER A 130 -1.43 12.43 -3.47
N TYR A 131 -0.74 12.71 -4.57
CA TYR A 131 0.19 13.84 -4.62
C TYR A 131 -0.54 15.18 -4.60
N LEU A 132 -1.69 15.31 -5.27
CA LEU A 132 -2.51 16.51 -5.19
C LEU A 132 -2.98 16.79 -3.75
N ILE A 133 -3.45 15.76 -3.04
CA ILE A 133 -3.86 15.88 -1.64
C ILE A 133 -2.66 16.27 -0.78
N ASN A 134 -1.52 15.61 -0.95
CA ASN A 134 -0.30 15.97 -0.21
C ASN A 134 0.10 17.43 -0.46
N LEU A 135 0.06 17.90 -1.71
CA LEU A 135 0.35 19.29 -2.03
C LEU A 135 -0.64 20.25 -1.36
N ALA A 136 -1.94 19.94 -1.38
CA ALA A 136 -2.97 20.75 -0.76
C ALA A 136 -2.76 20.88 0.75
N PHE A 137 -2.38 19.82 1.45
CA PHE A 137 -2.08 19.86 2.89
C PHE A 137 -0.72 20.49 3.21
N THR A 138 0.27 20.39 2.31
CA THR A 138 1.62 20.94 2.53
C THR A 138 1.62 22.47 2.50
N GLN A 139 0.70 23.13 1.79
CA GLN A 139 0.64 24.60 1.71
C GLN A 139 -0.13 25.29 2.86
N VAL A 140 -0.67 24.54 3.82
CA VAL A 140 -1.44 25.11 4.96
C VAL A 140 -0.54 25.41 6.18
N ARG A 141 0.79 25.47 5.99
CA ARG A 141 1.75 25.96 6.99
C ARG A 141 2.67 27.02 6.41
#